data_AF-A0A9P9KN49-F1
#
_entry.id   AF-A0A9P9KN49-F1
#
_cell.length_a   1.000
_cell.length_b   1.000
_cell.length_c   1.000
_cell.angle_alpha   90.00
_cell.angle_beta   90.00
_cell.angle_gamma   90.00
#
_symmetry.space_group_name_H-M   'P 1'
#
loop_
_entity.id
_entity.type
_entity.pdbx_description
1 polymer ?
#
loop_
_entity_poly.entity_id
_entity_poly.type
_entity_poly.pdbx_seq_one_letter_code
_entity_poly.pdbx_strand_id
1 'polypeptide(L)'
;MGAELSTARWLAPTSFVIDFAAQTYGMLSSPNMKDIHDANISFFSPQPYFIAGFFFPQQLFQLAWLWRLYKAEASQKDVSSMVDFAPFYALGNLCIATWMIFWNNNNLKVSNVFVVINSVAQLYYISRRLPPMDISSTNSVLTHIVSKTFAGIGVLDLLHNSSVAYFVNAQPSTAVKVATGIGFGLLSATSDWIFGGCLVYDLVALAVGQSVYGNVGWSRLLGIYAGGAAAIVGMRNLFSPPYNRGFRGDYQSL
;
A
#
# COMPACT_ATOMS: atom_id res chain seq x y z
N MET A 1 -21.25 -8.74 -8.21
CA MET A 1 -21.90 -8.98 -6.91
C MET A 1 -21.18 -8.09 -5.91
N GLY A 2 -21.79 -6.96 -5.53
CA GLY A 2 -21.23 -6.05 -4.53
C GLY A 2 -21.75 -6.38 -3.13
N ALA A 3 -20.97 -6.10 -2.09
CA ALA A 3 -21.48 -6.15 -0.73
C ALA A 3 -22.59 -5.10 -0.55
N GLU A 4 -23.52 -5.35 0.35
CA GLU A 4 -24.46 -4.31 0.78
C GLU A 4 -23.78 -3.36 1.77
N LEU A 5 -24.31 -2.14 1.92
CA LEU A 5 -23.80 -1.17 2.91
C LEU A 5 -23.87 -1.74 4.33
N SER A 6 -24.94 -2.46 4.67
CA SER A 6 -25.10 -3.18 5.95
C SER A 6 -23.95 -4.15 6.21
N THR A 7 -23.57 -4.95 5.20
CA THR A 7 -22.44 -5.88 5.26
C THR A 7 -21.11 -5.13 5.37
N ALA A 8 -20.88 -4.10 4.54
CA ALA A 8 -19.64 -3.34 4.52
C ALA A 8 -19.33 -2.69 5.89
N ARG A 9 -20.36 -2.20 6.59
CA ARG A 9 -20.26 -1.60 7.92
C ARG A 9 -19.76 -2.54 9.01
N TRP A 10 -19.87 -3.85 8.82
CA TRP A 10 -19.37 -4.84 9.75
C TRP A 10 -18.08 -5.49 9.24
N LEU A 11 -18.07 -5.87 7.96
CA LEU A 11 -16.96 -6.55 7.33
C LEU A 11 -15.65 -5.77 7.47
N ALA A 12 -15.64 -4.48 7.11
CA ALA A 12 -14.43 -3.68 7.11
C ALA A 12 -13.91 -3.36 8.54
N PRO A 13 -14.74 -2.89 9.50
CA PRO A 13 -14.25 -2.69 10.87
C PRO A 13 -13.78 -3.98 11.54
N THR A 14 -14.49 -5.10 11.35
CA THR A 14 -14.08 -6.38 11.92
C THR A 14 -12.74 -6.85 11.35
N SER A 15 -12.52 -6.74 10.04
CA SER A 15 -11.24 -7.11 9.45
C SER A 15 -10.10 -6.22 9.96
N PHE A 16 -10.34 -4.91 10.13
CA PHE A 16 -9.34 -4.00 10.69
C PHE A 16 -8.95 -4.37 12.12
N VAL A 17 -9.92 -4.72 12.97
CA VAL A 17 -9.63 -5.14 14.36
C VAL A 17 -8.81 -6.42 14.38
N ILE A 18 -9.11 -7.38 13.50
CA ILE A 18 -8.34 -8.62 13.37
C ILE A 18 -6.89 -8.32 12.96
N ASP A 19 -6.70 -7.50 11.92
CA ASP A 19 -5.37 -7.11 11.45
C ASP A 19 -4.60 -6.34 12.53
N PHE A 20 -5.23 -5.33 13.15
CA PHE A 20 -4.62 -4.55 14.21
C PHE A 20 -4.16 -5.43 15.39
N ALA A 21 -4.97 -6.41 15.79
CA ALA A 21 -4.62 -7.35 16.84
C ALA A 21 -3.44 -8.25 16.44
N ALA A 22 -3.44 -8.77 15.20
CA ALA A 22 -2.37 -9.60 14.67
C ALA A 22 -1.05 -8.82 14.56
N GLN A 23 -1.08 -7.59 14.01
CA GLN A 23 0.08 -6.70 13.91
C GLN A 23 0.63 -6.34 15.29
N THR A 24 -0.25 -6.05 16.26
CA THR A 24 0.14 -5.77 17.64
C THR A 24 0.81 -6.99 18.28
N TYR A 25 0.23 -8.19 18.12
CA TYR A 25 0.87 -9.43 18.54
C TYR A 25 2.23 -9.63 17.85
N GLY A 26 2.30 -9.35 16.55
CA GLY A 26 3.49 -9.40 15.73
C GLY A 26 4.66 -8.58 16.27
N MET A 27 4.36 -7.36 16.70
CA MET A 27 5.34 -6.43 17.28
C MET A 27 5.74 -6.77 18.72
N LEU A 28 4.83 -7.36 19.51
CA LEU A 28 5.03 -7.58 20.95
C LEU A 28 5.42 -9.01 21.34
N SER A 29 5.31 -9.98 20.43
CA SER A 29 5.68 -11.37 20.69
C SER A 29 7.19 -11.59 20.62
N SER A 30 7.65 -12.81 20.93
CA SER A 30 9.05 -13.20 20.74
C SER A 30 9.10 -14.55 20.01
N PRO A 31 9.81 -14.64 18.86
CA PRO A 31 10.42 -13.53 18.13
C PRO A 31 9.37 -12.52 17.65
N ASN A 32 9.70 -11.22 17.70
CA ASN A 32 8.85 -10.19 17.12
C ASN A 32 9.13 -10.03 15.61
N MET A 33 8.30 -9.25 14.92
CA MET A 33 8.43 -9.04 13.47
C MET A 33 9.81 -8.49 13.05
N LYS A 34 10.45 -7.68 13.90
CA LYS A 34 11.78 -7.10 13.65
C LYS A 34 12.86 -8.16 13.83
N ASP A 35 12.76 -9.02 14.84
CA ASP A 35 13.71 -10.12 15.04
C ASP A 35 13.75 -11.04 13.80
N ILE A 36 12.57 -11.35 13.25
CA ILE A 36 12.46 -12.14 12.00
C ILE A 36 13.05 -11.36 10.82
N HIS A 37 12.77 -10.06 10.70
CA HIS A 37 13.34 -9.23 9.64
C HIS A 37 14.87 -9.22 9.68
N ASP A 38 15.44 -8.95 10.85
CA ASP A 38 16.90 -8.86 11.06
C ASP A 38 17.58 -10.21 10.79
N ALA A 39 16.90 -11.33 11.07
CA ALA A 39 17.42 -12.67 10.80
C ALA A 39 17.42 -13.06 9.32
N ASN A 40 16.65 -12.36 8.47
CA ASN A 40 16.39 -12.75 7.07
C ASN A 40 16.65 -11.63 6.06
N ILE A 41 17.63 -10.76 6.31
CA ILE A 41 17.94 -9.63 5.43
C ILE A 41 18.19 -10.08 3.98
N SER A 42 17.64 -9.33 3.02
CA SER A 42 17.79 -9.54 1.59
C SER A 42 17.88 -8.20 0.84
N PHE A 43 18.01 -8.24 -0.48
CA PHE A 43 18.20 -7.07 -1.33
C PHE A 43 16.97 -6.16 -1.44
N PHE A 44 15.79 -6.59 -0.97
CA PHE A 44 14.63 -5.72 -0.78
C PHE A 44 14.24 -5.54 0.69
N SER A 45 15.17 -5.69 1.63
CA SER A 45 14.91 -5.35 3.02
C SER A 45 14.90 -3.83 3.21
N PRO A 46 13.76 -3.23 3.63
CA PRO A 46 13.67 -1.80 3.91
C PRO A 46 14.19 -1.48 5.31
N GLN A 47 14.30 -0.20 5.62
CA GLN A 47 14.55 0.25 6.99
C GLN A 47 13.25 0.15 7.83
N PRO A 48 13.22 -0.58 8.96
CA PRO A 48 11.98 -0.85 9.71
C PRO A 48 11.21 0.37 10.23
N TYR A 49 11.87 1.47 10.60
CA TYR A 49 11.22 2.69 11.08
C TYR A 49 10.50 3.45 9.97
N PHE A 50 10.94 3.33 8.70
CA PHE A 50 10.17 3.84 7.57
C PHE A 50 8.85 3.07 7.43
N ILE A 51 8.85 1.76 7.67
CA ILE A 51 7.63 0.96 7.68
C ILE A 51 6.67 1.47 8.76
N ALA A 52 7.15 1.62 9.99
CA ALA A 52 6.34 2.19 11.08
C ALA A 52 5.82 3.60 10.75
N GLY A 53 6.66 4.45 10.14
CA GLY A 53 6.31 5.80 9.70
C GLY A 53 5.26 5.85 8.59
N PHE A 54 5.18 4.82 7.74
CA PHE A 54 4.13 4.67 6.73
C PHE A 54 2.81 4.20 7.36
N PHE A 55 2.88 3.14 8.17
CA PHE A 55 1.70 2.53 8.77
C PHE A 55 0.98 3.46 9.74
N PHE A 56 1.69 4.24 10.56
CA PHE A 56 1.04 5.11 11.56
C PHE A 56 -0.01 6.07 10.97
N PRO A 57 0.33 6.96 10.01
CA PRO A 57 -0.67 7.83 9.38
C PRO A 57 -1.72 7.03 8.61
N GLN A 58 -1.33 5.90 7.99
CA GLN A 58 -2.26 5.01 7.30
C GLN A 58 -3.36 4.48 8.23
N GLN A 59 -3.02 4.09 9.47
CA GLN A 59 -4.02 3.64 10.47
C GLN A 59 -5.00 4.76 10.82
N LEU A 60 -4.56 6.01 10.92
CA LEU A 60 -5.44 7.14 11.20
C LEU A 60 -6.45 7.38 10.07
N PHE A 61 -5.99 7.33 8.81
CA PHE A 61 -6.88 7.46 7.65
C PHE A 61 -7.86 6.29 7.53
N GLN A 62 -7.41 5.07 7.87
CA GLN A 62 -8.30 3.90 7.92
C GLN A 62 -9.39 4.07 8.96
N LEU A 63 -9.05 4.47 10.19
CA LEU A 63 -10.03 4.74 11.24
C LEU A 63 -11.03 5.82 10.82
N ALA A 64 -10.56 6.90 10.20
CA ALA A 64 -11.43 7.95 9.68
C ALA A 64 -12.37 7.43 8.58
N TRP A 65 -11.86 6.61 7.66
CA TRP A 65 -12.65 5.98 6.60
C TRP A 65 -13.68 4.99 7.15
N LEU A 66 -13.30 4.15 8.12
CA LEU A 66 -14.20 3.21 8.79
C LEU A 66 -15.31 3.93 9.56
N TRP A 67 -14.98 5.02 10.26
CA TRP A 67 -15.97 5.84 10.94
C TRP A 67 -16.98 6.44 9.96
N ARG A 68 -16.51 6.96 8.81
CA ARG A 68 -17.37 7.44 7.73
C ARG A 68 -18.22 6.34 7.15
N LEU A 69 -17.68 5.14 6.91
CA LEU A 69 -18.41 4.00 6.37
C LEU A 69 -19.55 3.58 7.31
N TYR A 70 -19.25 3.52 8.62
CA TYR A 70 -20.22 3.17 9.64
C TYR A 70 -21.38 4.17 9.71
N LYS A 71 -21.09 5.46 9.54
CA LYS A 71 -22.09 6.56 9.57
C LYS A 71 -22.70 6.91 8.22
N ALA A 72 -22.25 6.31 7.12
CA ALA A 72 -22.67 6.65 5.77
C ALA A 72 -24.14 6.30 5.53
N GLU A 73 -24.92 7.18 4.92
CA GLU A 73 -26.27 6.87 4.44
C GLU A 73 -26.23 6.52 2.95
N ALA A 74 -27.12 5.63 2.49
CA ALA A 74 -27.12 5.16 1.10
C ALA A 74 -27.30 6.30 0.06
N SER A 75 -27.92 7.42 0.47
CA SER A 75 -28.12 8.62 -0.35
C SER A 75 -26.87 9.49 -0.48
N GLN A 76 -25.85 9.29 0.37
CA GLN A 76 -24.66 10.13 0.37
C GLN A 76 -23.76 9.82 -0.83
N LYS A 77 -23.10 10.89 -1.30
CA LYS A 77 -22.18 10.83 -2.42
C LYS A 77 -20.99 9.88 -2.12
N ASP A 78 -20.62 9.11 -3.14
CA ASP A 78 -19.49 8.15 -3.16
C ASP A 78 -19.53 7.03 -2.11
N VAL A 79 -20.68 6.79 -1.46
CA VAL A 79 -20.85 5.64 -0.57
C VAL A 79 -20.76 4.32 -1.33
N SER A 80 -21.25 4.30 -2.57
CA SER A 80 -21.10 3.14 -3.46
C SER A 80 -19.63 2.73 -3.64
N SER A 81 -18.73 3.68 -3.81
CA SER A 81 -17.27 3.42 -3.90
C SER A 81 -16.69 2.88 -2.60
N MET A 82 -17.16 3.35 -1.45
CA MET A 82 -16.73 2.81 -0.14
C MET A 82 -17.18 1.35 0.02
N VAL A 83 -18.44 1.07 -0.33
CA VAL A 83 -19.03 -0.28 -0.28
C VAL A 83 -18.34 -1.22 -1.26
N ASP A 84 -18.00 -0.73 -2.46
CA ASP A 84 -17.27 -1.49 -3.48
C ASP A 84 -15.84 -1.86 -3.01
N PHE A 85 -15.19 -0.96 -2.27
CA PHE A 85 -13.87 -1.19 -1.71
C PHE A 85 -13.86 -2.14 -0.50
N ALA A 86 -14.93 -2.16 0.31
CA ALA A 86 -14.94 -2.87 1.59
C ALA A 86 -14.52 -4.36 1.52
N PRO A 87 -14.90 -5.15 0.50
CA PRO A 87 -14.39 -6.52 0.33
C PRO A 87 -12.88 -6.60 0.08
N PHE A 88 -12.31 -5.68 -0.71
CA PHE A 88 -10.87 -5.63 -0.98
C PHE A 88 -10.09 -5.17 0.25
N TYR A 89 -10.64 -4.21 0.98
CA TYR A 89 -10.12 -3.78 2.27
C TYR A 89 -10.08 -4.95 3.26
N ALA A 90 -11.17 -5.70 3.38
CA ALA A 90 -11.25 -6.83 4.29
C ALA A 90 -10.32 -7.98 3.89
N LEU A 91 -10.26 -8.31 2.59
CA LEU A 91 -9.31 -9.31 2.08
C LEU A 91 -7.87 -8.92 2.43
N GLY A 92 -7.51 -7.64 2.23
CA GLY A 92 -6.16 -7.17 2.52
C GLY A 92 -5.82 -7.28 4.01
N ASN A 93 -6.70 -6.80 4.90
CA ASN A 93 -6.52 -6.93 6.35
C ASN A 93 -6.38 -8.40 6.78
N LEU A 94 -7.21 -9.31 6.26
CA LEU A 94 -7.11 -10.74 6.59
C LEU A 94 -5.83 -11.38 6.05
N CYS A 95 -5.35 -10.94 4.88
CA CYS A 95 -4.07 -11.37 4.34
C CYS A 95 -2.89 -10.88 5.20
N ILE A 96 -2.90 -9.62 5.64
CA ILE A 96 -1.86 -9.06 6.51
C ILE A 96 -1.88 -9.74 7.88
N ALA A 97 -3.06 -9.93 8.48
CA ALA A 97 -3.20 -10.66 9.74
C ALA A 97 -2.63 -12.09 9.66
N THR A 98 -2.96 -12.80 8.58
CA THR A 98 -2.48 -14.17 8.37
C THR A 98 -1.00 -14.20 8.04
N TRP A 99 -0.52 -13.24 7.24
CA TRP A 99 0.89 -13.03 6.96
C TRP A 99 1.69 -12.87 8.25
N MET A 100 1.22 -12.07 9.20
CA MET A 100 1.90 -11.83 10.47
C MET A 100 2.09 -13.12 11.28
N ILE A 101 1.10 -14.02 11.28
CA ILE A 101 1.20 -15.33 11.94
C ILE A 101 2.35 -16.14 11.33
N PHE A 102 2.41 -16.24 10.00
CA PHE A 102 3.46 -17.03 9.33
C PHE A 102 4.83 -16.34 9.39
N TRP A 103 4.86 -15.00 9.33
CA TRP A 103 6.07 -14.20 9.48
C TRP A 103 6.73 -14.45 10.84
N ASN A 104 5.99 -14.32 11.94
CA ASN A 104 6.53 -14.54 13.29
C ASN A 104 6.95 -16.00 13.55
N ASN A 105 6.38 -16.96 12.81
CA ASN A 105 6.84 -18.35 12.81
C ASN A 105 8.02 -18.61 11.85
N ASN A 106 8.61 -17.56 11.28
CA ASN A 106 9.69 -17.61 10.28
C ASN A 106 9.34 -18.46 9.02
N ASN A 107 8.05 -18.68 8.74
CA ASN A 107 7.59 -19.41 7.57
C ASN A 107 7.34 -18.44 6.40
N LEU A 108 8.44 -17.86 5.91
CA LEU A 108 8.43 -16.74 4.97
C LEU A 108 7.84 -17.10 3.59
N LYS A 109 7.91 -18.38 3.20
CA LYS A 109 7.32 -18.85 1.94
C LYS A 109 5.80 -18.86 1.98
N VAL A 110 5.22 -19.32 3.10
CA VAL A 110 3.76 -19.29 3.29
C VAL A 110 3.29 -17.86 3.51
N SER A 111 4.03 -17.05 4.28
CA SER A 111 3.72 -15.62 4.43
C SER A 111 3.67 -14.92 3.06
N ASN A 112 4.56 -15.30 2.13
CA ASN A 112 4.59 -14.72 0.78
C ASN A 112 3.32 -14.96 -0.04
N VAL A 113 2.64 -16.09 0.18
CA VAL A 113 1.38 -16.39 -0.53
C VAL A 113 0.33 -15.32 -0.22
N PHE A 114 0.20 -14.95 1.06
CA PHE A 114 -0.76 -13.92 1.49
C PHE A 114 -0.37 -12.52 1.03
N VAL A 115 0.92 -12.21 1.02
CA VAL A 115 1.44 -10.97 0.44
C VAL A 115 1.06 -10.87 -1.04
N VAL A 116 1.33 -11.93 -1.83
CA VAL A 116 0.99 -11.95 -3.26
C VAL A 116 -0.51 -11.74 -3.48
N ILE A 117 -1.37 -12.44 -2.71
CA ILE A 117 -2.82 -12.27 -2.80
C ILE A 117 -3.23 -10.83 -2.50
N ASN A 118 -2.73 -10.25 -1.40
CA ASN A 118 -3.02 -8.87 -1.03
C ASN A 118 -2.57 -7.89 -2.12
N SER A 119 -1.30 -7.93 -2.52
CA SER A 119 -0.72 -6.99 -3.48
C SER A 119 -1.45 -7.03 -4.82
N VAL A 120 -1.75 -8.23 -5.33
CA VAL A 120 -2.52 -8.39 -6.58
C VAL A 120 -3.93 -7.84 -6.43
N ALA A 121 -4.62 -8.13 -5.33
CA ALA A 121 -5.98 -7.65 -5.09
C ALA A 121 -6.05 -6.12 -4.98
N GLN A 122 -5.14 -5.50 -4.24
CA GLN A 122 -5.11 -4.04 -4.07
C GLN A 122 -4.75 -3.33 -5.38
N LEU A 123 -3.72 -3.82 -6.10
CA LEU A 123 -3.34 -3.27 -7.41
C LEU A 123 -4.47 -3.42 -8.43
N TYR A 124 -5.16 -4.56 -8.44
CA TYR A 124 -6.34 -4.76 -9.27
C TYR A 124 -7.44 -3.74 -8.94
N TYR A 125 -7.74 -3.54 -7.65
CA TYR A 125 -8.78 -2.61 -7.24
C TYR A 125 -8.48 -1.18 -7.71
N ILE A 126 -7.29 -0.65 -7.41
CA ILE A 126 -6.94 0.73 -7.75
C ILE A 126 -6.79 0.97 -9.26
N SER A 127 -6.52 -0.07 -10.05
CA SER A 127 -6.33 0.04 -11.50
C SER A 127 -7.59 -0.20 -12.32
N ARG A 128 -8.55 -1.00 -11.82
CA ARG A 128 -9.72 -1.45 -12.60
C ARG A 128 -11.06 -1.09 -12.00
N ARG A 129 -11.14 -0.83 -10.69
CA ARG A 129 -12.42 -0.71 -9.96
C ARG A 129 -12.61 0.68 -9.38
N LEU A 130 -11.53 1.30 -8.91
CA LEU A 130 -11.57 2.61 -8.31
C LEU A 130 -11.90 3.70 -9.36
N PRO A 131 -13.04 4.40 -9.24
CA PRO A 131 -13.34 5.53 -10.13
C PRO A 131 -12.39 6.71 -9.87
N PRO A 132 -12.32 7.71 -10.78
CA PRO A 132 -11.55 8.92 -10.56
C PRO A 132 -11.91 9.62 -9.24
N MET A 133 -10.92 10.19 -8.56
CA MET A 133 -11.15 10.87 -7.29
C MET A 133 -11.98 12.13 -7.48
N ASP A 134 -13.13 12.17 -6.81
CA ASP A 134 -13.86 13.40 -6.57
C ASP A 134 -13.33 14.08 -5.31
N ILE A 135 -12.71 15.25 -5.48
CA ILE A 135 -12.10 16.03 -4.39
C ILE A 135 -13.11 16.83 -3.57
N SER A 136 -14.36 16.98 -4.05
CA SER A 136 -15.45 17.62 -3.30
C SER A 136 -16.06 16.70 -2.25
N SER A 137 -15.77 15.40 -2.33
CA SER A 137 -16.34 14.37 -1.48
C SER A 137 -15.29 13.75 -0.57
N THR A 138 -15.45 13.96 0.73
CA THR A 138 -14.58 13.36 1.76
C THR A 138 -14.58 11.84 1.70
N ASN A 139 -15.70 11.21 1.33
CA ASN A 139 -15.80 9.75 1.18
C ASN A 139 -14.92 9.25 0.04
N SER A 140 -14.95 9.93 -1.11
CA SER A 140 -14.12 9.63 -2.26
C SER A 140 -12.63 9.81 -1.93
N VAL A 141 -12.26 10.96 -1.33
CA VAL A 141 -10.86 11.25 -0.95
C VAL A 141 -10.32 10.22 0.05
N LEU A 142 -11.06 9.91 1.10
CA LEU A 142 -10.63 8.91 2.09
C LEU A 142 -10.52 7.51 1.47
N THR A 143 -11.45 7.12 0.60
CA THR A 143 -11.38 5.83 -0.10
C THR A 143 -10.14 5.75 -0.97
N HIS A 144 -9.78 6.84 -1.65
CA HIS A 144 -8.55 6.93 -2.43
C HIS A 144 -7.30 6.84 -1.57
N ILE A 145 -7.24 7.60 -0.47
CA ILE A 145 -6.10 7.54 0.45
C ILE A 145 -5.91 6.12 0.98
N VAL A 146 -6.97 5.50 1.52
CA VAL A 146 -6.88 4.16 2.11
C VAL A 146 -6.54 3.11 1.05
N SER A 147 -7.26 3.06 -0.07
CA SER A 147 -7.02 2.03 -1.09
C SER A 147 -5.66 2.14 -1.75
N LYS A 148 -5.19 3.37 -2.03
CA LYS A 148 -3.89 3.58 -2.70
C LYS A 148 -2.71 3.40 -1.77
N THR A 149 -2.85 3.73 -0.49
CA THR A 149 -1.80 3.42 0.50
C THR A 149 -1.72 1.91 0.77
N PHE A 150 -2.85 1.20 0.79
CA PHE A 150 -2.88 -0.28 0.82
C PHE A 150 -2.17 -0.90 -0.39
N ALA A 151 -2.43 -0.38 -1.59
CA ALA A 151 -1.74 -0.84 -2.79
C ALA A 151 -0.24 -0.49 -2.77
N GLY A 152 0.10 0.71 -2.27
CA GLY A 152 1.48 1.18 -2.09
C GLY A 152 2.30 0.22 -1.23
N ILE A 153 1.89 0.03 0.02
CA ILE A 153 2.58 -0.90 0.91
C ILE A 153 2.59 -2.34 0.37
N GLY A 154 1.53 -2.75 -0.34
CA GLY A 154 1.50 -4.03 -1.04
C GLY A 154 2.61 -4.21 -2.08
N VAL A 155 3.05 -3.15 -2.76
CA VAL A 155 4.21 -3.22 -3.67
C VAL A 155 5.50 -3.49 -2.89
N LEU A 156 5.72 -2.74 -1.80
CA LEU A 156 6.88 -2.93 -0.95
C LEU A 156 6.91 -4.32 -0.31
N ASP A 157 5.77 -4.78 0.23
CA ASP A 157 5.64 -6.09 0.86
C ASP A 157 5.91 -7.21 -0.16
N LEU A 158 5.42 -7.08 -1.40
CA LEU A 158 5.66 -8.04 -2.46
C LEU A 158 7.16 -8.19 -2.73
N LEU A 159 7.90 -7.08 -2.82
CA LEU A 159 9.34 -7.10 -3.04
C LEU A 159 10.09 -7.63 -1.82
N HIS A 160 9.81 -7.08 -0.64
CA HIS A 160 10.47 -7.43 0.60
C HIS A 160 10.23 -8.90 0.95
N ASN A 161 8.97 -9.31 1.12
CA ASN A 161 8.63 -10.67 1.53
C ASN A 161 9.11 -11.70 0.50
N SER A 162 9.01 -11.42 -0.81
CA SER A 162 9.53 -12.35 -1.83
C SER A 162 11.04 -12.49 -1.73
N SER A 163 11.76 -11.40 -1.50
CA SER A 163 13.22 -11.44 -1.36
C SER A 163 13.67 -12.24 -0.13
N VAL A 164 13.03 -12.04 1.03
CA VAL A 164 13.38 -12.75 2.26
C VAL A 164 12.90 -14.21 2.25
N ALA A 165 11.85 -14.55 1.49
CA ALA A 165 11.36 -15.91 1.38
C ALA A 165 12.25 -16.82 0.53
N TYR A 166 12.96 -16.26 -0.46
CA TYR A 166 13.66 -17.04 -1.49
C TYR A 166 15.14 -16.67 -1.66
N PHE A 167 15.58 -15.52 -1.16
CA PHE A 167 16.89 -14.94 -1.44
C PHE A 167 17.53 -14.29 -0.21
N VAL A 168 17.42 -14.91 0.96
CA VAL A 168 18.08 -14.45 2.19
C VAL A 168 19.59 -14.30 1.98
N ASN A 169 20.16 -13.21 2.47
CA ASN A 169 21.58 -12.84 2.34
C ASN A 169 22.09 -12.71 0.89
N ALA A 170 21.19 -12.64 -0.09
CA ALA A 170 21.56 -12.48 -1.49
C ALA A 170 21.76 -11.00 -1.86
N GLN A 171 22.60 -10.77 -2.87
CA GLN A 171 22.80 -9.48 -3.51
C GLN A 171 21.94 -9.39 -4.79
N PRO A 172 21.47 -8.19 -5.18
CA PRO A 172 20.63 -8.05 -6.37
C PRO A 172 21.47 -8.25 -7.63
N SER A 173 21.02 -9.16 -8.49
CA SER A 173 21.60 -9.34 -9.83
C SER A 173 21.34 -8.12 -10.72
N THR A 174 22.07 -8.00 -11.83
CA THR A 174 21.80 -6.96 -12.84
C THR A 174 20.36 -7.01 -13.34
N ALA A 175 19.80 -8.21 -13.53
CA ALA A 175 18.41 -8.38 -13.94
C ALA A 175 17.44 -7.81 -12.89
N VAL A 176 17.66 -8.08 -11.60
CA VAL A 176 16.84 -7.51 -10.51
C VAL A 176 16.92 -5.98 -10.54
N LYS A 177 18.12 -5.41 -10.67
CA LYS A 177 18.30 -3.94 -10.71
C LYS A 177 17.49 -3.32 -11.86
N VAL A 178 17.64 -3.86 -13.07
CA VAL A 178 16.92 -3.38 -14.27
C VAL A 178 15.41 -3.55 -14.11
N ALA A 179 14.95 -4.71 -13.64
CA ALA A 179 13.53 -4.97 -13.44
C ALA A 179 12.91 -4.02 -12.41
N THR A 180 13.62 -3.71 -11.31
CA THR A 180 13.19 -2.71 -10.33
C THR A 180 13.04 -1.34 -10.97
N GLY A 181 14.05 -0.88 -11.72
CA GLY A 181 14.01 0.43 -12.38
C GLY A 181 12.85 0.55 -13.37
N ILE A 182 12.66 -0.47 -14.22
CA ILE A 182 11.53 -0.51 -15.19
C ILE A 182 10.19 -0.59 -14.46
N GLY A 183 10.06 -1.48 -13.47
CA GLY A 183 8.82 -1.69 -12.73
C GLY A 183 8.35 -0.43 -12.01
N PHE A 184 9.23 0.21 -11.23
CA PHE A 184 8.90 1.48 -10.57
C PHE A 184 8.68 2.60 -11.57
N GLY A 185 9.47 2.69 -12.65
CA GLY A 185 9.26 3.70 -13.69
C GLY A 185 7.88 3.61 -14.35
N LEU A 186 7.46 2.40 -14.73
CA LEU A 186 6.14 2.15 -15.32
C LEU A 186 5.00 2.41 -14.33
N LEU A 187 5.12 1.90 -13.09
CA LEU A 187 4.12 2.15 -12.05
C LEU A 187 3.98 3.66 -11.83
N SER A 188 5.09 4.38 -11.56
CA SER A 188 5.11 5.83 -11.39
C SER A 188 4.48 6.60 -12.55
N ALA A 189 4.70 6.19 -13.80
CA ALA A 189 4.11 6.85 -14.97
C ALA A 189 2.58 6.72 -15.02
N THR A 190 2.02 5.68 -14.39
CA THR A 190 0.58 5.43 -14.31
C THR A 190 -0.04 5.89 -12.98
N SER A 191 0.76 6.37 -12.03
CA SER A 191 0.33 6.68 -10.66
C SER A 191 -0.10 8.12 -10.44
N ASP A 192 -1.10 8.32 -9.59
CA ASP A 192 -1.41 9.65 -9.06
C ASP A 192 -0.46 10.06 -7.93
N TRP A 193 -0.69 11.24 -7.35
CA TRP A 193 0.11 11.73 -6.22
C TRP A 193 0.12 10.77 -5.03
N ILE A 194 -0.98 10.08 -4.74
CA ILE A 194 -1.10 9.21 -3.56
C ILE A 194 -0.32 7.92 -3.78
N PHE A 195 -0.68 7.14 -4.81
CA PHE A 195 -0.01 5.86 -5.06
C PHE A 195 1.45 6.10 -5.49
N GLY A 196 1.71 7.11 -6.31
CA GLY A 196 3.05 7.48 -6.76
C GLY A 196 3.94 7.95 -5.60
N GLY A 197 3.37 8.69 -4.64
CA GLY A 197 4.06 9.06 -3.41
C GLY A 197 4.46 7.84 -2.58
N CYS A 198 3.60 6.82 -2.50
CA CYS A 198 3.94 5.55 -1.83
C CYS A 198 5.13 4.87 -2.53
N LEU A 199 5.12 4.75 -3.86
CA LEU A 199 6.21 4.12 -4.60
C LEU A 199 7.56 4.83 -4.39
N VAL A 200 7.56 6.17 -4.33
CA VAL A 200 8.77 6.94 -4.00
C VAL A 200 9.21 6.66 -2.57
N TYR A 201 8.27 6.65 -1.62
CA TYR A 201 8.55 6.34 -0.22
C TYR A 201 9.15 4.94 -0.05
N ASP A 202 8.61 3.94 -0.74
CA ASP A 202 9.09 2.56 -0.72
C ASP A 202 10.54 2.46 -1.21
N LEU A 203 10.87 3.13 -2.32
CA LEU A 203 12.24 3.18 -2.83
C LEU A 203 13.20 3.87 -1.85
N VAL A 204 12.76 4.91 -1.16
CA VAL A 204 13.56 5.57 -0.11
C VAL A 204 13.76 4.62 1.08
N ALA A 205 12.70 3.96 1.55
CA ALA A 205 12.77 3.01 2.65
C ALA A 205 13.75 1.85 2.34
N LEU A 206 13.70 1.34 1.11
CA LEU A 206 14.64 0.34 0.58
C LEU A 206 16.06 0.91 0.51
N ALA A 207 16.26 2.11 -0.06
CA ALA A 207 17.57 2.72 -0.19
C ALA A 207 18.24 2.90 1.18
N VAL A 208 17.51 3.41 2.17
CA VAL A 208 18.01 3.59 3.54
C VAL A 208 18.32 2.23 4.17
N GLY A 209 17.42 1.25 4.07
CA GLY A 209 17.64 -0.10 4.61
C GLY A 209 18.91 -0.74 4.05
N GLN A 210 19.06 -0.73 2.73
CA GLN A 210 20.23 -1.29 2.06
C GLN A 210 21.53 -0.55 2.42
N SER A 211 21.48 0.75 2.74
CA SER A 211 22.65 1.47 3.26
C SER A 211 23.04 0.96 4.65
N VAL A 212 22.07 0.79 5.55
CA VAL A 212 22.29 0.30 6.91
C VAL A 212 22.83 -1.13 6.89
N TYR A 213 22.38 -1.96 5.94
CA TYR A 213 22.82 -3.34 5.78
C TYR A 213 24.12 -3.50 4.97
N GLY A 214 24.85 -2.40 4.69
CA GLY A 214 26.16 -2.42 4.05
C GLY A 214 26.15 -2.53 2.52
N ASN A 215 24.98 -2.55 1.88
CA ASN A 215 24.83 -2.62 0.42
C ASN A 215 24.78 -1.22 -0.22
N VAL A 216 25.86 -0.46 -0.05
CA VAL A 216 25.94 0.95 -0.45
C VAL A 216 25.70 1.15 -1.95
N GLY A 217 26.19 0.25 -2.80
CA GLY A 217 26.01 0.34 -4.25
C GLY A 217 24.56 0.20 -4.68
N TRP A 218 23.85 -0.76 -4.09
CA TRP A 218 22.42 -0.95 -4.37
C TRP A 218 21.57 0.17 -3.77
N SER A 219 21.89 0.59 -2.55
CA SER A 219 21.27 1.73 -1.87
C SER A 219 21.27 2.98 -2.73
N ARG A 220 22.43 3.35 -3.30
CA ARG A 220 22.55 4.52 -4.19
C ARG A 220 21.67 4.39 -5.43
N LEU A 221 21.61 3.20 -6.03
CA LEU A 221 20.79 2.96 -7.21
C LEU A 221 19.28 3.04 -6.91
N LEU A 222 18.85 2.48 -5.77
CA LEU A 222 17.47 2.65 -5.28
C LEU A 222 17.14 4.12 -5.03
N GLY A 223 18.06 4.90 -4.47
CA GLY A 223 17.91 6.35 -4.30
C GLY A 223 17.77 7.10 -5.63
N ILE A 224 18.53 6.71 -6.66
CA ILE A 224 18.38 7.23 -8.03
C ILE A 224 16.99 6.88 -8.59
N TYR A 225 16.54 5.64 -8.40
CA TYR A 225 15.18 5.24 -8.80
C TYR A 225 14.11 6.04 -8.06
N ALA A 226 14.29 6.33 -6.76
CA ALA A 226 13.36 7.15 -6.00
C ALA A 226 13.24 8.57 -6.58
N GLY A 227 14.39 9.21 -6.89
CA GLY A 227 14.41 10.52 -7.53
C GLY A 227 13.77 10.52 -8.92
N GLY A 228 14.04 9.49 -9.73
CA GLY A 228 13.42 9.31 -11.05
C GLY A 228 11.91 9.09 -10.96
N ALA A 229 11.46 8.22 -10.06
CA ALA A 229 10.04 7.97 -9.78
C ALA A 229 9.33 9.26 -9.33
N ALA A 230 9.95 10.04 -8.45
CA ALA A 230 9.40 11.32 -7.99
C ALA A 230 9.25 12.32 -9.15
N ALA A 231 10.25 12.41 -10.04
CA ALA A 231 10.17 13.25 -11.23
C ALA A 231 9.03 12.80 -12.17
N ILE A 232 8.91 11.50 -12.42
CA ILE A 232 7.86 10.94 -13.28
C ILE A 232 6.46 11.23 -12.70
N VAL A 233 6.24 10.93 -11.42
CA VAL A 233 4.95 11.19 -10.74
C VAL A 233 4.65 12.68 -10.75
N GLY A 234 5.63 13.52 -10.44
CA GLY A 234 5.50 14.98 -10.44
C GLY A 234 5.08 15.52 -11.80
N MET A 235 5.82 15.17 -12.86
CA MET A 235 5.50 15.60 -14.22
C MET A 235 4.11 15.12 -14.66
N ARG A 236 3.82 13.83 -14.51
CA ARG A 236 2.53 13.23 -14.90
C ARG A 236 1.36 13.99 -14.28
N ASN A 237 1.40 14.23 -12.98
CA ASN A 237 0.27 14.82 -12.28
C ASN A 237 0.18 16.35 -12.45
N LEU A 238 1.26 17.03 -12.84
CA LEU A 238 1.22 18.43 -13.28
C LEU A 238 0.53 18.57 -14.65
N PHE A 239 0.81 17.66 -15.60
CA PHE A 239 0.26 17.72 -16.96
C PHE A 239 -1.09 17.01 -17.12
N SER A 240 -1.40 16.02 -16.28
CA SER A 240 -2.61 15.21 -16.37
C SER A 240 -3.14 14.88 -14.97
N PRO A 241 -3.71 15.88 -14.26
CA PRO A 241 -4.22 15.68 -12.92
C PRO A 241 -5.36 14.64 -12.93
N PRO A 242 -5.30 13.59 -12.11
CA PRO A 242 -6.23 12.45 -12.16
C PRO A 242 -7.53 12.69 -11.38
N TYR A 243 -7.92 13.96 -11.22
CA TYR A 243 -8.98 14.37 -10.32
C TYR A 243 -10.10 15.08 -11.07
N ASN A 244 -11.34 14.68 -10.80
CA ASN A 244 -12.49 15.44 -11.22
C ASN A 244 -12.60 16.67 -10.32
N ARG A 245 -12.20 17.83 -10.83
CA ARG A 245 -12.62 19.11 -10.25
C ARG A 245 -14.11 19.20 -10.55
N GLY A 246 -14.96 18.83 -9.60
CA GLY A 246 -16.42 18.90 -9.77
C GLY A 246 -16.80 20.21 -10.44
N PHE A 247 -17.67 20.12 -11.46
CA PHE A 247 -18.19 21.25 -12.24
C PHE A 247 -18.29 22.51 -11.37
N ARG A 248 -17.39 23.48 -11.58
CA ARG A 248 -17.69 24.87 -11.23
C ARG A 248 -18.82 25.26 -12.17
N GLY A 249 -20.00 25.47 -11.60
CA GLY A 249 -21.22 25.73 -12.36
C GLY A 249 -21.03 26.85 -13.36
N ASP A 250 -21.16 26.52 -14.63
CA ASP A 250 -21.68 27.44 -15.60
C ASP A 250 -23.18 27.54 -15.30
N TYR A 251 -23.56 28.57 -14.57
CA TYR A 251 -24.89 29.14 -14.73
C TYR A 251 -24.96 29.62 -16.18
N GLN A 252 -25.48 28.78 -17.07
CA GLN A 252 -26.12 29.31 -18.27
C GLN A 252 -27.40 30.00 -17.80
N SER A 253 -27.28 31.32 -17.62
CA SER A 253 -28.41 32.22 -17.51
C SER A 253 -29.19 32.20 -18.83
N LEU A 254 -30.46 31.80 -18.72
CA LEU A 254 -31.58 31.98 -19.66
C LEU A 254 -31.46 31.33 -21.05
#